data_AF-Q12C89-F1
#
_entry.id   AF-Q12C89-F1
#
_cell.length_a   1.000
_cell.length_b   1.000
_cell.length_c   1.000
_cell.angle_alpha   90.00
_cell.angle_beta   90.00
_cell.angle_gamma   90.00
#
_symmetry.space_group_name_H-M   'P 1'
#
loop_
_entity.id
_entity.type
_entity.pdbx_description
1 polymer ?
#
loop_
_entity_poly.entity_id
_entity_poly.type
_entity_poly.pdbx_seq_one_letter_code
_entity_poly.pdbx_strand_id
1 'polypeptide(L)'
;MSTSTDTYVRARIDSASKVRAAEALGKMGLTISDAIRLLLHRVVEDGRLPFDPVPNEVTRAAMLEARHAKGPGFKTVADLMADLRSDE
;
A
#
# COMPACT_ATOMS: atom_id res chain seq x y z
N MET A 1 7.24 29.72 1.24
CA MET A 1 6.96 29.80 -0.21
C MET A 1 5.46 29.58 -0.38
N SER A 2 4.70 30.57 -0.84
CA SER A 2 3.29 30.37 -1.19
C SER A 2 3.20 29.39 -2.35
N THR A 3 2.82 28.15 -2.08
CA THR A 3 2.56 27.16 -3.13
C THR A 3 1.21 27.50 -3.76
N SER A 4 1.25 28.21 -4.89
CA SER A 4 0.11 28.28 -5.81
C SER A 4 -0.35 26.85 -6.11
N THR A 5 -1.65 26.57 -5.99
CA THR A 5 -2.26 25.29 -6.39
C THR A 5 -2.32 25.20 -7.92
N ASP A 6 -1.17 25.31 -8.58
CA ASP A 6 -1.08 25.41 -10.05
C ASP A 6 -0.96 24.04 -10.75
N THR A 7 -0.67 22.98 -9.98
CA THR A 7 -0.48 21.65 -10.52
C THR A 7 -1.70 20.78 -10.26
N TYR A 8 -2.06 19.97 -11.27
CA TYR A 8 -3.20 19.07 -11.22
C TYR A 8 -2.74 17.63 -11.07
N VAL A 9 -3.54 16.84 -10.34
CA VAL A 9 -3.43 15.38 -10.31
C VAL A 9 -4.53 14.82 -11.21
N ARG A 10 -4.16 14.02 -12.21
CA ARG A 10 -5.12 13.33 -13.10
C ARG A 10 -4.89 11.83 -13.05
N ALA A 11 -5.94 11.08 -12.74
CA ALA A 11 -5.95 9.63 -12.78
C ALA A 11 -7.18 9.14 -13.55
N ARG A 12 -7.02 8.07 -14.34
CA ARG A 12 -8.15 7.39 -14.97
C ARG A 12 -8.82 6.49 -13.94
N ILE A 13 -10.14 6.56 -13.88
CA ILE A 13 -11.00 5.72 -13.02
C ILE A 13 -12.28 5.44 -13.80
N ASP A 14 -12.90 4.29 -13.55
CA ASP A 14 -14.20 3.99 -14.13
C ASP A 14 -15.29 4.94 -13.58
N SER A 15 -16.33 5.17 -14.38
CA SER A 15 -17.39 6.12 -14.04
C SER A 15 -18.17 5.71 -12.79
N ALA A 16 -18.42 4.42 -12.59
CA ALA A 16 -19.17 3.91 -11.45
C ALA A 16 -18.41 4.15 -10.14
N SER A 17 -17.10 3.90 -10.10
CA SER A 17 -16.26 4.19 -8.94
C SER A 17 -16.17 5.69 -8.65
N LYS A 18 -16.07 6.54 -9.68
CA LYS A 18 -16.11 8.00 -9.51
C LYS A 18 -17.40 8.47 -8.82
N VAL A 19 -18.55 7.98 -9.27
CA VAL A 19 -19.86 8.36 -8.71
C VAL A 19 -19.99 7.90 -7.25
N ARG A 20 -19.66 6.63 -6.97
CA ARG A 20 -19.73 6.10 -5.59
C ARG A 20 -18.77 6.81 -4.65
N ALA A 21 -17.57 7.14 -5.11
CA ALA A 21 -16.60 7.89 -4.32
C ALA A 21 -17.09 9.32 -4.02
N ALA A 22 -17.66 10.01 -5.02
CA ALA A 22 -18.22 11.34 -4.82
C ALA A 22 -19.36 11.34 -3.79
N GLU A 23 -20.25 10.35 -3.83
CA GLU A 23 -21.36 10.22 -2.88
C GLU A 23 -20.85 9.94 -1.46
N ALA A 24 -19.93 8.98 -1.32
CA ALA A 24 -19.37 8.61 -0.01
C ALA A 24 -18.61 9.77 0.64
N LEU A 25 -17.78 10.47 -0.14
CA LEU A 25 -17.03 11.64 0.34
C LEU A 25 -17.96 12.83 0.62
N GLY A 26 -19.01 13.02 -0.19
CA GLY A 26 -20.02 14.05 0.01
C GLY A 26 -20.75 13.91 1.36
N LYS A 27 -21.02 12.68 1.80
CA LYS A 27 -21.57 12.40 3.14
C LYS A 27 -20.64 12.84 4.28
N MET A 28 -19.34 12.97 4.00
CA MET A 28 -18.31 13.46 4.92
C MET A 28 -18.02 14.95 4.76
N GLY A 29 -18.69 15.65 3.82
CA GLY A 29 -18.42 17.06 3.51
C GLY A 29 -17.14 17.28 2.70
N LEU A 30 -16.63 16.26 2.01
CA LEU A 30 -15.39 16.32 1.24
C LEU A 30 -15.64 16.18 -0.26
N THR A 31 -14.86 16.88 -1.07
CA THR A 31 -14.79 16.61 -2.51
C THR A 31 -13.76 15.52 -2.82
N ILE A 32 -13.82 14.94 -4.02
CA ILE A 32 -12.78 14.01 -4.51
C ILE A 32 -11.39 14.67 -4.45
N SER A 33 -11.30 15.95 -4.82
CA SER A 33 -10.04 16.69 -4.81
C SER A 33 -9.48 16.83 -3.38
N ASP A 34 -10.35 17.02 -2.38
CA ASP A 34 -9.92 17.11 -0.98
C ASP A 34 -9.37 15.77 -0.50
N ALA A 35 -10.07 14.67 -0.82
CA ALA A 35 -9.60 13.32 -0.50
C ALA A 35 -8.23 13.00 -1.15
N ILE A 36 -8.03 13.38 -2.42
CA ILE A 36 -6.75 13.19 -3.11
C ILE A 36 -5.63 13.99 -2.42
N ARG A 37 -5.89 15.26 -2.05
CA ARG A 37 -4.90 16.10 -1.36
C ARG A 37 -4.53 15.51 0.01
N LEU A 38 -5.52 15.06 0.78
CA LEU A 38 -5.30 14.44 2.09
C LEU A 38 -4.51 13.13 1.98
N LEU A 39 -4.83 12.30 0.98
CA LEU A 39 -4.08 11.08 0.69
C LEU A 39 -2.60 11.40 0.41
N LEU A 40 -2.33 12.32 -0.51
CA LEU A 40 -0.95 12.67 -0.87
C LEU A 40 -0.19 13.31 0.28
N HIS A 41 -0.85 14.17 1.06
CA HIS A 41 -0.26 14.71 2.29
C HIS A 41 0.14 13.60 3.26
N ARG A 42 -0.75 12.63 3.50
CA ARG A 42 -0.45 11.53 4.42
C ARG A 42 0.69 10.65 3.94
N VAL A 43 0.79 10.41 2.63
CA VAL A 43 1.90 9.66 2.02
C VAL A 43 3.24 10.38 2.21
N VAL A 44 3.26 11.71 2.04
CA VAL A 44 4.48 12.51 2.26
C VAL A 44 4.93 12.46 3.71
N GLU A 45 3.99 12.61 4.66
CA GLU A 45 4.31 12.62 6.10
C GLU A 45 4.74 11.25 6.62
N ASP A 46 4.07 10.16 6.21
CA ASP A 46 4.31 8.83 6.77
C ASP A 46 5.33 7.99 5.98
N GLY A 47 5.65 8.38 4.74
CA GLY A 47 6.46 7.55 3.84
C GLY A 47 5.81 6.23 3.43
N ARG A 48 4.49 6.07 3.62
CA ARG A 48 3.71 4.88 3.26
C ARG A 48 2.28 5.23 2.87
N LEU A 49 1.59 4.27 2.24
CA LEU A 49 0.16 4.40 1.97
C LEU A 49 -0.65 4.39 3.28
N PRO A 50 -1.74 5.16 3.38
CA PRO A 50 -2.57 5.24 4.59
C PRO A 50 -3.52 4.06 4.76
N PHE A 51 -3.28 2.98 4.03
CA PHE A 51 -3.98 1.70 4.17
C PHE A 51 -2.93 0.59 4.10
N ASP A 52 -3.19 -0.48 4.85
CA ASP A 52 -2.31 -1.64 4.83
C ASP A 52 -2.48 -2.37 3.49
N PRO A 53 -1.41 -2.53 2.70
CA PRO A 53 -1.52 -3.20 1.41
C PRO A 53 -1.94 -4.65 1.63
N VAL A 54 -2.96 -5.09 0.90
CA VAL A 54 -3.32 -6.51 0.86
C VAL A 54 -2.19 -7.25 0.13
N PRO A 55 -1.59 -8.28 0.73
CA PRO A 55 -0.54 -9.06 0.08
C PRO A 55 -1.01 -9.56 -1.29
N ASN A 56 -0.15 -9.43 -2.30
CA ASN A 56 -0.41 -10.01 -3.61
C ASN A 56 -0.45 -11.55 -3.53
N GLU A 57 -0.91 -12.21 -4.59
CA GLU A 57 -1.09 -13.67 -4.60
C GLU A 57 0.20 -14.43 -4.26
N VAL A 58 1.34 -13.98 -4.78
CA VAL A 58 2.66 -14.58 -4.52
C VAL A 58 3.03 -14.47 -3.04
N THR A 59 2.94 -13.27 -2.47
CA THR A 59 3.23 -13.05 -1.05
C THR A 59 2.27 -13.85 -0.18
N ARG A 60 0.98 -13.92 -0.54
CA ARG A 60 -0.02 -14.68 0.21
C ARG A 60 0.26 -16.19 0.18
N ALA A 61 0.69 -16.73 -0.98
CA ALA A 61 1.08 -18.13 -1.12
C ALA A 61 2.33 -18.44 -0.26
N ALA A 62 3.37 -17.62 -0.37
CA ALA A 62 4.59 -17.77 0.45
C ALA A 62 4.29 -17.72 1.95
N MET A 63 3.42 -16.80 2.40
CA MET A 63 3.00 -16.73 3.81
C MET A 63 2.19 -17.97 4.25
N LEU A 64 1.43 -18.59 3.34
CA LEU A 64 0.70 -19.83 3.62
C LEU A 64 1.67 -21.01 3.74
N GLU A 65 2.61 -21.14 2.81
CA GLU A 65 3.66 -22.17 2.84
C GLU A 65 4.54 -22.08 4.09
N ALA A 66 4.95 -20.87 4.47
CA ALA A 66 5.69 -20.63 5.70
C ALA A 66 4.89 -21.04 6.96
N ARG A 67 3.58 -20.72 6.99
CA ARG A 67 2.68 -21.13 8.09
C ARG A 67 2.48 -22.64 8.18
N HIS A 68 2.49 -23.34 7.05
CA HIS A 68 2.43 -24.80 7.00
C HIS A 68 3.79 -25.48 7.23
N ALA A 69 4.81 -24.72 7.69
CA ALA A 69 6.12 -25.22 8.10
C ALA A 69 6.84 -26.06 7.03
N LYS A 70 6.75 -25.66 5.76
CA LYS A 70 7.54 -26.30 4.68
C LYS A 70 8.98 -25.78 4.55
N GLY A 71 9.39 -24.83 5.40
CA GLY A 71 10.75 -24.28 5.40
C GLY A 71 11.69 -25.00 6.38
N PRO A 72 13.01 -25.02 6.13
CA PRO A 72 13.99 -25.53 7.07
C PRO A 72 13.97 -24.72 8.37
N GLY A 73 13.93 -25.42 9.51
CA GLY A 73 14.13 -24.81 10.82
C GLY A 73 15.62 -24.69 11.12
N PHE A 74 16.07 -23.50 11.51
CA PHE A 74 17.47 -23.24 11.86
C PHE A 74 17.65 -23.16 13.38
N LYS A 75 18.76 -23.72 13.89
CA LYS A 75 19.07 -23.71 15.33
C LYS A 75 19.71 -22.40 15.77
N THR A 76 20.40 -21.71 14.85
CA THR A 76 21.04 -20.42 15.11
C THR A 76 20.77 -19.43 13.99
N VAL A 77 20.89 -18.14 14.29
CA VAL A 77 20.82 -17.07 13.27
C VAL A 77 21.95 -17.21 12.26
N ALA A 78 23.13 -17.72 12.68
CA ALA A 78 24.25 -17.95 11.78
C ALA A 78 23.92 -19.00 10.71
N ASP A 79 23.27 -20.11 11.10
CA ASP A 79 22.86 -21.17 10.15
C ASP A 79 21.83 -20.66 9.14
N LEU A 80 20.85 -19.85 9.60
CA LEU A 80 19.86 -19.20 8.73
C LEU A 80 20.53 -18.25 7.72
N MET A 81 21.46 -17.41 8.19
CA MET A 81 22.12 -16.43 7.32
C MET A 81 23.10 -17.06 6.34
N ALA A 82 23.65 -18.23 6.65
CA ALA A 82 24.48 -19.00 5.72
C ALA A 82 23.63 -19.56 4.56
N ASP A 83 22.45 -20.11 4.87
CA ASP A 83 21.50 -20.64 3.89
C ASP A 83 20.91 -19.55 2.96
N LEU A 84 20.48 -18.42 3.52
CA LEU A 84 19.97 -17.29 2.73
C LEU A 84 20.99 -16.68 1.76
N ARG A 85 22.29 -16.83 2.05
CA ARG A 85 23.38 -16.33 1.20
C ARG A 85 23.87 -17.36 0.19
N SER A 86 23.40 -18.62 0.26
CA SER A 86 23.78 -19.66 -0.69
C SER A 86 22.89 -19.71 -1.95
N ASP A 87 21.83 -18.92 -2.01
CA ASP A 87 20.92 -18.78 -3.16
C ASP A 87 21.35 -17.68 -4.17
N GLU A 88 22.64 -17.27 -4.15
CA GLU A 88 23.26 -16.38 -5.17
C GLU A 88 24.00 -17.18 -6.26
#